data_AF-A0AAN2Z2Y3-F1
#
_entry.id   AF-A0AAN2Z2Y3-F1
#
_cell.length_a   1.000
_cell.length_b   1.000
_cell.length_c   1.000
_cell.angle_alpha   90.00
_cell.angle_beta   90.00
_cell.angle_gamma   90.00
#
_symmetry.space_group_name_H-M   'P 1'
#
loop_
_entity.id
_entity.type
_entity.pdbx_description
1 polymer ?
#
loop_
_entity_poly.entity_id
_entity_poly.type
_entity_poly.pdbx_seq_one_letter_code
_entity_poly.pdbx_strand_id
1 'polypeptide(L)'
;NLNKKDKKIFQTNKILRFKIGIILSACLAVFFLSSNYWWGDYSPIQQSQIGEKVDINGTKFILQDWKYNPNKKSMRIKMFIDPNATDTYTNLYKVSFVMRDLEKEDYENTQIHSKILYQDDRYLVVEVSDLPENFQKMVVYVDDANEENNEVALQTFSISKSDDNEKMGGFSGDYRKLKKVKNWTSETTFAYKKEGLRFQIMFLENNIAKKDMQIKKLEEKKQIIHEKQQDLEASKTHKTPEEQTNITYEIHSLDDTINDNKSSISSKEANIAALEEQIKAMKNQIQSLIEIGK
;
A
#
# COMPACT_ATOMS: atom_id res chain seq x y z
N ASN A 1 54.80 -55.61 -24.62
CA ASN A 1 55.05 -54.68 -25.75
C ASN A 1 53.78 -54.50 -26.56
N LEU A 2 53.03 -53.40 -26.35
CA LEU A 2 51.83 -53.09 -27.15
C LEU A 2 52.21 -52.73 -28.59
N ASN A 3 51.51 -53.31 -29.56
CA ASN A 3 51.77 -53.21 -31.00
C ASN A 3 51.56 -51.76 -31.51
N LYS A 4 52.28 -51.35 -32.56
CA LYS A 4 52.25 -49.96 -33.10
C LYS A 4 50.84 -49.51 -33.53
N LYS A 5 49.96 -50.43 -33.93
CA LYS A 5 48.53 -50.15 -34.23
C LYS A 5 47.74 -49.76 -32.98
N ASP A 6 47.96 -50.43 -31.85
CA ASP A 6 47.23 -50.20 -30.61
C ASP A 6 47.58 -48.83 -30.00
N LYS A 7 48.84 -48.40 -30.13
CA LYS A 7 49.29 -47.05 -29.72
C LYS A 7 48.62 -45.93 -30.54
N LYS A 8 48.40 -46.14 -31.84
CA LYS A 8 47.77 -45.14 -32.73
C LYS A 8 46.26 -45.03 -32.47
N ILE A 9 45.58 -46.15 -32.17
CA ILE A 9 44.17 -46.17 -31.76
C ILE A 9 43.99 -45.54 -30.37
N PHE A 10 44.90 -45.81 -29.42
CA PHE A 10 44.89 -45.17 -28.09
C PHE A 10 45.11 -43.65 -28.17
N GLN A 11 46.04 -43.18 -29.02
CA GLN A 11 46.28 -41.73 -29.19
C GLN A 11 45.14 -41.03 -29.94
N THR A 12 44.55 -41.67 -30.95
CA THR A 12 43.39 -41.11 -31.67
C THR A 12 42.17 -41.00 -30.75
N ASN A 13 41.95 -41.99 -29.87
CA ASN A 13 40.94 -41.93 -28.83
C ASN A 13 41.22 -40.85 -27.77
N LYS A 14 42.49 -40.57 -27.42
CA LYS A 14 42.85 -39.48 -26.52
C LYS A 14 42.58 -38.11 -27.14
N ILE A 15 42.96 -37.90 -28.40
CA ILE A 15 42.70 -36.65 -29.12
C ILE A 15 41.21 -36.44 -29.34
N LEU A 16 40.46 -37.50 -29.68
CA LEU A 16 39.00 -37.43 -29.81
C LEU A 16 38.32 -37.11 -28.48
N ARG A 17 38.72 -37.77 -27.38
CA ARG A 17 38.23 -37.46 -26.01
C ARG A 17 38.58 -36.04 -25.59
N PHE A 18 39.76 -35.55 -25.95
CA PHE A 18 40.18 -34.17 -25.67
C PHE A 18 39.37 -33.15 -26.47
N LYS A 19 39.11 -33.39 -27.75
CA LYS A 19 38.23 -32.54 -28.57
C LYS A 19 36.79 -32.52 -28.06
N ILE A 20 36.25 -33.68 -27.69
CA ILE A 20 34.92 -33.78 -27.06
C ILE A 20 34.92 -33.01 -25.73
N GLY A 21 35.96 -33.14 -24.92
CA GLY A 21 36.12 -32.40 -23.67
C GLY A 21 36.16 -30.88 -23.88
N ILE A 22 36.86 -30.39 -24.89
CA ILE A 22 36.89 -28.96 -25.24
C ILE A 22 35.52 -28.48 -25.70
N ILE A 23 34.84 -29.22 -26.57
CA ILE A 23 33.50 -28.85 -27.07
C ILE A 23 32.50 -28.82 -25.91
N LEU A 24 32.53 -29.84 -25.03
CA LEU A 24 31.66 -29.89 -23.87
C LEU A 24 31.94 -28.72 -22.91
N SER A 25 33.22 -28.42 -22.67
CA SER A 25 33.65 -27.28 -21.85
C SER A 25 33.23 -25.94 -22.45
N ALA A 26 33.35 -25.77 -23.76
CA ALA A 26 32.88 -24.58 -24.47
C ALA A 26 31.35 -24.44 -24.40
N CYS A 27 30.60 -25.54 -24.57
CA CYS A 27 29.14 -25.53 -24.41
C CYS A 27 28.72 -25.21 -22.97
N LEU A 28 29.41 -25.76 -21.96
CA LEU A 28 29.20 -25.43 -20.55
C LEU A 28 29.54 -23.97 -20.26
N ALA A 29 30.64 -23.45 -20.79
CA ALA A 29 31.01 -22.05 -20.65
C ALA A 29 29.96 -21.13 -21.28
N VAL A 30 29.48 -21.43 -22.49
CA VAL A 30 28.37 -20.69 -23.12
C VAL A 30 27.10 -20.80 -22.28
N PHE A 31 26.77 -21.99 -21.74
CA PHE A 31 25.62 -22.20 -20.87
C PHE A 31 25.70 -21.37 -19.57
N PHE A 32 26.85 -21.32 -18.90
CA PHE A 32 27.04 -20.54 -17.68
C PHE A 32 27.19 -19.04 -17.94
N LEU A 33 27.69 -18.63 -19.10
CA LEU A 33 27.78 -17.21 -19.46
C LEU A 33 26.44 -16.66 -19.96
N SER A 34 25.60 -17.50 -20.56
CA SER A 34 24.23 -17.14 -20.99
C SER A 34 23.16 -17.52 -19.96
N SER A 35 23.52 -18.10 -18.81
CA SER A 35 22.56 -18.54 -17.79
C SER A 35 21.73 -17.37 -17.29
N ASN A 36 22.31 -16.19 -17.08
CA ASN A 36 21.57 -14.98 -16.68
C ASN A 36 20.51 -14.53 -17.70
N TYR A 37 20.62 -14.94 -18.97
CA TYR A 37 19.60 -14.64 -19.98
C TYR A 37 18.44 -15.66 -19.96
N TRP A 38 18.72 -16.90 -19.56
CA TRP A 38 17.74 -18.00 -19.52
C TRP A 38 17.04 -18.12 -18.16
N TRP A 39 17.74 -17.72 -17.11
CA TRP A 39 17.31 -17.78 -15.73
C TRP A 39 16.86 -16.36 -15.39
N GLY A 40 15.53 -16.15 -15.29
CA GLY A 40 14.94 -14.82 -15.13
C GLY A 40 15.38 -14.08 -13.85
N ASP A 41 14.89 -12.86 -13.66
CA ASP A 41 15.22 -12.05 -12.49
C ASP A 41 14.89 -12.76 -11.15
N TYR A 42 15.91 -13.07 -10.34
CA TYR A 42 15.80 -13.71 -9.01
C TYR A 42 15.84 -12.72 -7.83
N SER A 43 15.89 -11.42 -8.09
CA SER A 43 15.91 -10.43 -7.02
C SER A 43 14.63 -10.54 -6.17
N PRO A 44 14.70 -10.32 -4.85
CA PRO A 44 13.53 -10.43 -3.98
C PRO A 44 12.38 -9.55 -4.47
N ILE A 45 11.17 -10.12 -4.50
CA ILE A 45 9.98 -9.39 -4.90
C ILE A 45 9.63 -8.37 -3.81
N GLN A 46 9.66 -7.08 -4.16
CA GLN A 46 9.30 -5.98 -3.26
C GLN A 46 8.09 -5.22 -3.84
N GLN A 47 6.90 -5.64 -3.45
CA GLN A 47 5.63 -5.08 -3.90
C GLN A 47 4.81 -4.61 -2.71
N SER A 48 4.47 -3.31 -2.69
CA SER A 48 3.51 -2.77 -1.73
C SER A 48 2.12 -3.38 -1.96
N GLN A 49 1.43 -3.67 -0.87
CA GLN A 49 0.10 -4.26 -0.91
C GLN A 49 -0.96 -3.18 -1.17
N ILE A 50 -2.04 -3.55 -1.87
CA ILE A 50 -3.20 -2.67 -1.97
C ILE A 50 -3.79 -2.48 -0.57
N GLY A 51 -4.02 -1.22 -0.18
CA GLY A 51 -4.44 -0.81 1.16
C GLY A 51 -3.28 -0.53 2.13
N GLU A 52 -2.03 -0.76 1.71
CA GLU A 52 -0.85 -0.39 2.49
C GLU A 52 -0.83 1.12 2.74
N LYS A 53 -0.47 1.49 3.97
CA LYS A 53 -0.33 2.89 4.38
C LYS A 53 1.14 3.23 4.51
N VAL A 54 1.56 4.32 3.88
CA VAL A 54 2.93 4.82 3.95
C VAL A 54 2.89 6.28 4.33
N ASP A 55 3.74 6.67 5.26
CA ASP A 55 3.97 8.07 5.59
C ASP A 55 4.97 8.65 4.58
N ILE A 56 4.55 9.68 3.86
CA ILE A 56 5.36 10.39 2.88
C ILE A 56 5.32 11.86 3.26
N ASN A 57 6.43 12.38 3.78
CA ASN A 57 6.59 13.76 4.25
C ASN A 57 5.49 14.20 5.25
N GLY A 58 5.15 13.35 6.23
CA GLY A 58 4.12 13.63 7.24
C GLY A 58 2.69 13.37 6.77
N THR A 59 2.48 13.20 5.46
CA THR A 59 1.18 12.83 4.91
C THR A 59 1.07 11.31 4.76
N LYS A 60 0.05 10.72 5.39
CA LYS A 60 -0.21 9.28 5.26
C LYS A 60 -0.95 8.99 3.97
N PHE A 61 -0.30 8.35 3.03
CA PHE A 61 -0.90 7.85 1.80
C PHE A 61 -1.33 6.38 1.93
N ILE A 62 -2.35 6.01 1.18
CA ILE A 62 -2.90 4.66 1.07
C ILE A 62 -2.86 4.24 -0.39
N LEU A 63 -2.25 3.09 -0.70
CA LEU A 63 -2.21 2.56 -2.05
C LEU A 63 -3.56 1.96 -2.45
N GLN A 64 -4.23 2.53 -3.44
CA GLN A 64 -5.53 2.02 -3.92
C GLN A 64 -5.37 1.03 -5.07
N ASP A 65 -4.53 1.36 -6.05
CA ASP A 65 -4.36 0.55 -7.25
C ASP A 65 -3.01 0.87 -7.88
N TRP A 66 -2.37 -0.15 -8.46
CA TRP A 66 -1.14 0.01 -9.22
C TRP A 66 -1.14 -0.98 -10.37
N LYS A 67 -1.17 -0.43 -11.59
CA LYS A 67 -1.23 -1.21 -12.83
C LYS A 67 -0.10 -0.83 -13.77
N TYR A 68 0.30 -1.80 -14.59
CA TYR A 68 1.32 -1.65 -15.63
C TYR A 68 0.73 -1.97 -17.00
N ASN A 69 0.98 -1.11 -17.98
CA ASN A 69 0.69 -1.34 -19.39
C ASN A 69 1.99 -1.61 -20.15
N PRO A 70 2.32 -2.88 -20.47
CA PRO A 70 3.55 -3.20 -21.19
C PRO A 70 3.57 -2.69 -22.63
N ASN A 71 2.41 -2.56 -23.28
CA ASN A 71 2.33 -2.11 -24.67
C ASN A 71 2.68 -0.62 -24.79
N LYS A 72 2.24 0.17 -23.80
CA LYS A 72 2.48 1.62 -23.74
C LYS A 72 3.67 1.99 -22.86
N LYS A 73 4.41 1.01 -22.33
CA LYS A 73 5.52 1.21 -21.39
C LYS A 73 5.18 2.23 -20.30
N SER A 74 4.00 2.10 -19.71
CA SER A 74 3.47 3.06 -18.74
C SER A 74 2.87 2.38 -17.54
N MET A 75 2.86 3.08 -16.41
CA MET A 75 2.21 2.65 -15.17
C MET A 75 1.24 3.71 -14.69
N ARG A 76 0.19 3.26 -14.00
CA ARG A 76 -0.72 4.14 -13.29
C ARG A 76 -0.82 3.70 -11.84
N ILE A 77 -0.53 4.63 -10.94
CA ILE A 77 -0.75 4.48 -9.51
C ILE A 77 -1.94 5.36 -9.10
N LYS A 78 -2.76 4.82 -8.21
CA LYS A 78 -3.88 5.53 -7.58
C LYS A 78 -3.66 5.50 -6.08
N MET A 79 -3.63 6.67 -5.46
CA MET A 79 -3.31 6.84 -4.04
C MET A 79 -4.36 7.71 -3.37
N PHE A 80 -4.65 7.42 -2.11
CA PHE A 80 -5.49 8.24 -1.26
C PHE A 80 -4.71 8.81 -0.10
N ILE A 81 -5.07 10.00 0.34
CA ILE A 81 -4.60 10.54 1.62
C ILE A 81 -5.51 9.99 2.71
N ASP A 82 -4.91 9.50 3.81
CA ASP A 82 -5.64 8.96 4.95
C ASP A 82 -6.64 10.01 5.46
N PRO A 83 -7.94 9.69 5.52
CA PRO A 83 -8.96 10.63 5.99
C PRO A 83 -8.76 11.16 7.41
N ASN A 84 -7.95 10.48 8.23
CA ASN A 84 -7.60 10.88 9.59
C ASN A 84 -6.28 11.67 9.68
N ALA A 85 -5.61 11.93 8.56
CA ALA A 85 -4.48 12.84 8.57
C ALA A 85 -4.97 14.24 8.98
N THR A 86 -4.42 14.77 10.07
CA THR A 86 -4.71 16.12 10.57
C THR A 86 -4.04 17.19 9.72
N ASP A 87 -2.97 16.82 9.03
CA ASP A 87 -2.22 17.65 8.12
C ASP A 87 -2.83 17.55 6.71
N THR A 88 -4.10 17.94 6.59
CA THR A 88 -4.69 18.27 5.30
C THR A 88 -4.17 19.63 4.89
N TYR A 89 -2.88 19.71 4.58
CA TYR A 89 -2.43 20.82 3.77
C TYR A 89 -3.14 20.72 2.43
N THR A 90 -3.70 21.83 1.97
CA THR A 90 -4.22 22.04 0.60
C THR A 90 -3.06 22.07 -0.41
N ASN A 91 -2.06 21.19 -0.23
CA ASN A 91 -0.85 21.23 -1.00
C ASN A 91 -1.08 20.58 -2.36
N LEU A 92 -0.67 21.30 -3.39
CA LEU A 92 -0.38 20.71 -4.67
C LEU A 92 0.78 19.72 -4.45
N TYR A 93 0.61 18.46 -4.85
CA TYR A 93 1.63 17.44 -4.64
C TYR A 93 2.45 17.30 -5.91
N LYS A 94 3.78 17.27 -5.77
CA LYS A 94 4.69 16.79 -6.81
C LYS A 94 4.92 15.30 -6.57
N VAL A 95 4.73 14.49 -7.59
CA VAL A 95 4.90 13.04 -7.46
C VAL A 95 5.98 12.60 -8.41
N SER A 96 7.03 11.97 -7.90
CA SER A 96 8.17 11.53 -8.69
C SER A 96 8.34 10.02 -8.59
N PHE A 97 8.82 9.43 -9.67
CA PHE A 97 9.10 8.00 -9.72
C PHE A 97 10.57 7.77 -9.94
N VAL A 98 11.11 6.85 -9.14
CA VAL A 98 12.49 6.44 -9.26
C VAL A 98 12.54 4.94 -9.51
N MET A 99 13.26 4.58 -10.55
CA MET A 99 13.64 3.20 -10.80
C MET A 99 14.77 2.82 -9.85
N ARG A 100 14.66 1.66 -9.18
CA ARG A 100 15.79 1.06 -8.46
C ARG A 100 16.15 -0.27 -9.08
N ASP A 101 17.43 -0.45 -9.36
CA ASP A 101 18.04 -1.76 -9.61
C ASP A 101 18.29 -2.41 -8.24
N LEU A 102 17.83 -3.65 -8.04
CA LEU A 102 17.99 -4.37 -6.77
C LEU A 102 19.38 -5.00 -6.62
N GLU A 103 20.13 -5.13 -7.70
CA GLU A 103 21.48 -5.74 -7.70
C GLU A 103 22.59 -4.68 -7.60
N LYS A 104 22.27 -3.41 -7.87
CA LYS A 104 23.20 -2.29 -7.85
C LYS A 104 22.58 -1.13 -7.06
N GLU A 105 22.95 -1.02 -5.79
CA GLU A 105 22.53 0.11 -4.93
C GLU A 105 22.93 1.47 -5.51
N ASP A 106 23.97 1.52 -6.35
CA ASP A 106 24.51 2.71 -7.02
C ASP A 106 23.94 2.97 -8.42
N TYR A 107 22.94 2.21 -8.88
CA TYR A 107 22.34 2.55 -10.18
C TYR A 107 21.78 3.96 -10.08
N GLU A 108 22.24 4.84 -10.97
CA GLU A 108 21.75 6.20 -11.07
C GLU A 108 20.24 6.11 -11.04
N ASN A 109 19.62 6.78 -10.06
CA ASN A 109 18.17 6.93 -9.98
C ASN A 109 17.70 7.52 -11.31
N THR A 110 17.42 6.68 -12.31
CA THR A 110 16.93 7.13 -13.59
C THR A 110 15.53 7.61 -13.31
N GLN A 111 15.45 8.92 -13.20
CA GLN A 111 14.20 9.54 -12.93
C GLN A 111 13.28 9.33 -14.11
N ILE A 112 12.04 8.97 -13.80
CA ILE A 112 11.03 8.78 -14.82
C ILE A 112 10.00 9.88 -14.70
N HIS A 113 9.78 10.54 -15.82
CA HIS A 113 8.77 11.57 -15.93
C HIS A 113 7.39 11.00 -15.58
N SER A 114 6.79 11.60 -14.56
CA SER A 114 5.41 11.37 -14.14
C SER A 114 4.49 12.50 -14.60
N LYS A 115 3.24 12.15 -14.86
CA LYS A 115 2.14 13.07 -15.15
C LYS A 115 1.01 12.79 -14.16
N ILE A 116 0.59 13.81 -13.45
CA ILE A 116 -0.63 13.74 -12.63
C ILE A 116 -1.82 13.72 -13.59
N LEU A 117 -2.61 12.65 -13.60
CA LEU A 117 -3.82 12.55 -14.43
C LEU A 117 -5.04 13.17 -13.72
N TYR A 118 -5.06 13.11 -12.39
CA TYR A 118 -6.11 13.67 -11.56
C TYR A 118 -5.57 13.91 -10.15
N GLN A 119 -5.98 15.03 -9.56
CA GLN A 119 -5.75 15.33 -8.15
C GLN A 119 -6.98 16.06 -7.59
N ASP A 120 -7.38 15.66 -6.39
CA ASP A 120 -8.20 16.46 -5.47
C ASP A 120 -7.61 16.37 -4.06
N ASP A 121 -8.30 16.95 -3.08
CA ASP A 121 -7.85 17.04 -1.68
C ASP A 121 -7.46 15.70 -1.05
N ARG A 122 -7.96 14.57 -1.57
CA ARG A 122 -7.76 13.25 -0.96
C ARG A 122 -7.40 12.16 -1.95
N TYR A 123 -7.42 12.44 -3.24
CA TYR A 123 -7.21 11.44 -4.28
C TYR A 123 -6.23 11.90 -5.33
N LEU A 124 -5.27 11.04 -5.62
CA LEU A 124 -4.18 11.32 -6.54
C LEU A 124 -4.00 10.16 -7.51
N VAL A 125 -4.04 10.48 -8.80
CA VAL A 125 -3.80 9.53 -9.89
C VAL A 125 -2.62 10.00 -10.71
N VAL A 126 -1.59 9.19 -10.75
CA VAL A 126 -0.34 9.52 -11.45
C VAL A 126 -0.01 8.44 -12.46
N GLU A 127 0.37 8.88 -13.65
CA GLU A 127 0.83 8.02 -14.72
C GLU A 127 2.30 8.31 -15.01
N VAL A 128 3.07 7.25 -15.19
CA VAL A 128 4.45 7.31 -15.64
C VAL A 128 4.50 6.71 -17.02
N SER A 129 5.20 7.38 -17.93
CA SER A 129 5.41 6.92 -19.30
C SER A 129 6.89 6.63 -19.55
N ASP A 130 7.18 6.05 -20.72
CA ASP A 130 8.54 5.79 -21.19
C ASP A 130 9.38 4.92 -20.24
N LEU A 131 8.72 3.94 -19.60
CA LEU A 131 9.39 2.98 -18.75
C LEU A 131 10.35 2.11 -19.57
N PRO A 132 11.57 1.83 -19.08
CA PRO A 132 12.47 0.92 -19.75
C PRO A 132 11.90 -0.51 -19.74
N GLU A 133 12.35 -1.38 -20.64
CA GLU A 133 11.79 -2.74 -20.74
C GLU A 133 12.19 -3.65 -19.58
N ASN A 134 13.24 -3.27 -18.84
CA ASN A 134 13.94 -4.08 -17.85
C ASN A 134 14.00 -3.43 -16.46
N PHE A 135 13.08 -2.52 -16.10
CA PHE A 135 13.03 -2.05 -14.71
C PHE A 135 12.61 -3.20 -13.78
N GLN A 136 13.31 -3.36 -12.67
CA GLN A 136 12.98 -4.37 -11.65
C GLN A 136 11.96 -3.82 -10.65
N LYS A 137 12.20 -2.59 -10.18
CA LYS A 137 11.41 -1.95 -9.13
C LYS A 137 11.21 -0.47 -9.42
N MET A 138 9.98 -0.01 -9.17
CA MET A 138 9.63 1.41 -9.14
C MET A 138 9.31 1.83 -7.72
N VAL A 139 9.82 2.96 -7.28
CA VAL A 139 9.46 3.62 -6.02
C VAL A 139 8.81 4.96 -6.32
N VAL A 140 7.69 5.23 -5.66
CA VAL A 140 6.98 6.51 -5.77
C VAL A 140 7.34 7.40 -4.59
N TYR A 141 7.74 8.63 -4.87
CA TYR A 141 7.95 9.70 -3.90
C TYR A 141 6.93 10.80 -4.13
N VAL A 142 6.47 11.41 -3.05
CA VAL A 142 5.57 12.56 -3.07
C VAL A 142 6.24 13.69 -2.30
N ASP A 143 6.22 14.88 -2.88
CA ASP A 143 6.82 16.10 -2.33
C ASP A 143 5.82 17.26 -2.41
N ASP A 144 5.99 18.26 -1.55
CA ASP A 144 5.13 19.44 -1.52
C ASP A 144 5.53 20.42 -2.64
N ALA A 145 4.56 20.89 -3.43
CA ALA A 145 4.82 21.96 -4.37
C ALA A 145 4.86 23.31 -3.64
N ASN A 146 6.05 23.81 -3.29
CA ASN A 146 6.21 25.20 -2.85
C ASN A 146 5.63 26.18 -3.89
N GLU A 147 4.90 27.19 -3.41
CA GLU A 147 4.07 28.15 -4.16
C GLU A 147 4.79 29.02 -5.22
N GLU A 148 6.12 28.95 -5.34
CA GLU A 148 6.89 29.83 -6.24
C GLU A 148 6.75 29.52 -7.75
N ASN A 149 6.09 28.43 -8.15
CA ASN A 149 5.82 28.12 -9.56
C ASN A 149 4.37 27.75 -9.80
N ASN A 150 3.48 28.71 -9.59
CA ASN A 150 2.04 28.62 -9.91
C ASN A 150 1.78 28.79 -11.43
N GLU A 151 2.20 27.82 -12.24
CA GLU A 151 1.53 27.53 -13.51
C GLU A 151 0.96 26.10 -13.49
N VAL A 152 -0.31 26.06 -13.12
CA VAL A 152 -1.18 24.89 -13.03
C VAL A 152 -1.40 24.29 -14.42
N ALA A 153 -0.54 23.34 -14.82
CA ALA A 153 -0.81 22.47 -15.96
C ALA A 153 0.01 21.18 -15.89
N LEU A 154 -0.58 20.07 -15.38
CA LEU A 154 -0.14 18.68 -15.66
C LEU A 154 1.38 18.48 -15.77
N GLN A 155 2.16 19.04 -14.84
CA GLN A 155 3.59 19.22 -15.09
C GLN A 155 4.37 17.92 -14.91
N THR A 156 5.33 17.76 -15.80
CA THR A 156 6.42 16.79 -15.76
C THR A 156 7.35 17.10 -14.61
N PHE A 157 7.42 16.24 -13.59
CA PHE A 157 8.34 16.47 -12.47
C PHE A 157 9.62 15.66 -12.57
N SER A 158 10.74 16.37 -12.37
CA SER A 158 12.07 15.82 -12.19
C SER A 158 12.69 16.32 -10.85
N ILE A 159 13.36 15.45 -10.09
CA ILE A 159 14.09 15.58 -8.83
C ILE A 159 15.57 15.55 -9.22
N SER A 160 16.29 16.63 -8.97
CA SER A 160 17.73 16.66 -9.11
C SER A 160 18.42 15.87 -8.00
N LYS A 161 19.54 15.23 -8.33
CA LYS A 161 20.36 14.32 -7.50
C LYS A 161 21.00 14.96 -6.24
N SER A 162 20.59 16.16 -5.83
CA SER A 162 21.31 17.01 -4.87
C SER A 162 20.67 17.13 -3.49
N ASP A 163 19.50 16.55 -3.25
CA ASP A 163 18.87 16.63 -1.93
C ASP A 163 19.31 15.42 -1.09
N ASP A 164 20.40 15.64 -0.36
CA ASP A 164 20.93 14.73 0.65
C ASP A 164 19.87 14.39 1.71
N ASN A 165 19.80 13.10 2.05
CA ASN A 165 19.35 12.55 3.33
C ASN A 165 17.93 12.91 3.82
N GLU A 166 16.96 12.04 3.56
CA GLU A 166 16.20 11.37 4.62
C GLU A 166 15.40 10.21 4.03
N LYS A 167 15.00 9.24 4.86
CA LYS A 167 14.24 8.06 4.45
C LYS A 167 12.87 8.47 3.92
N MET A 168 12.81 8.86 2.65
CA MET A 168 11.56 9.19 1.98
C MET A 168 10.73 7.91 1.82
N GLY A 169 9.64 7.81 2.57
CA GLY A 169 8.67 6.73 2.45
C GLY A 169 8.05 6.71 1.05
N GLY A 170 7.79 5.53 0.51
CA GLY A 170 7.20 5.39 -0.81
C GLY A 170 6.63 4.01 -1.05
N PHE A 171 5.70 3.90 -2.00
CA PHE A 171 5.21 2.60 -2.45
C PHE A 171 6.20 1.97 -3.42
N SER A 172 6.34 0.64 -3.33
CA SER A 172 7.20 -0.15 -4.21
C SER A 172 6.37 -0.99 -5.17
N GLY A 173 6.69 -0.93 -6.46
CA GLY A 173 6.01 -1.67 -7.53
C GLY A 173 7.00 -2.55 -8.28
N ASP A 174 6.81 -3.87 -8.19
CA ASP A 174 7.62 -4.86 -8.89
C ASP A 174 6.93 -5.27 -10.20
N TYR A 175 7.61 -5.12 -11.33
CA TYR A 175 7.03 -5.39 -12.67
C TYR A 175 6.49 -6.82 -12.82
N ARG A 176 7.03 -7.77 -12.05
CA ARG A 176 6.62 -9.19 -12.08
C ARG A 176 5.27 -9.40 -11.39
N LYS A 177 4.90 -8.52 -10.46
CA LYS A 177 3.66 -8.62 -9.65
C LYS A 177 2.58 -7.61 -10.04
N LEU A 178 2.95 -6.48 -10.61
CA LEU A 178 1.99 -5.44 -10.98
C LEU A 178 0.93 -5.99 -11.95
N LYS A 179 -0.32 -5.61 -11.69
CA LYS A 179 -1.45 -6.03 -12.52
C LYS A 179 -1.30 -5.45 -13.92
N LYS A 180 -1.21 -6.32 -14.93
CA LYS A 180 -1.02 -5.91 -16.32
C LYS A 180 -2.36 -5.54 -16.96
N VAL A 181 -2.36 -4.44 -17.72
CA VAL A 181 -3.50 -4.01 -18.54
C VAL A 181 -3.05 -3.79 -19.98
N LYS A 182 -3.92 -4.15 -20.94
CA LYS A 182 -3.60 -3.99 -22.37
C LYS A 182 -3.77 -2.55 -22.84
N ASN A 183 -4.82 -1.89 -22.36
CA ASN A 183 -5.18 -0.52 -22.69
C ASN A 183 -5.58 0.21 -21.42
N TRP A 184 -5.26 1.50 -21.37
CA TRP A 184 -5.85 2.39 -20.38
C TRP A 184 -7.27 2.70 -20.79
N THR A 185 -8.22 2.53 -19.87
CA THR A 185 -9.48 3.26 -19.95
C THR A 185 -9.13 4.74 -19.89
N SER A 186 -9.51 5.50 -20.94
CA SER A 186 -9.50 6.95 -20.88
C SER A 186 -10.56 7.31 -19.85
N GLU A 187 -10.11 7.64 -18.66
CA GLU A 187 -10.96 8.03 -17.54
C GLU A 187 -11.08 9.55 -17.59
N THR A 188 -12.32 10.04 -17.64
CA THR A 188 -12.59 11.47 -17.53
C THR A 188 -12.29 11.92 -16.11
N THR A 189 -12.08 13.22 -15.91
CA THR A 189 -11.99 13.83 -14.57
C THR A 189 -13.17 13.42 -13.68
N PHE A 190 -14.37 13.29 -14.26
CA PHE A 190 -15.56 12.81 -13.57
C PHE A 190 -15.45 11.34 -13.09
N ALA A 191 -14.85 10.46 -13.91
CA ALA A 191 -14.64 9.07 -13.56
C ALA A 191 -13.67 8.94 -12.37
N TYR A 192 -12.56 9.68 -12.40
CA TYR A 192 -11.61 9.72 -11.29
C TYR A 192 -12.24 10.27 -10.02
N LYS A 193 -12.97 11.38 -10.09
CA LYS A 193 -13.66 11.95 -8.92
C LYS A 193 -14.66 10.97 -8.31
N LYS A 194 -15.44 10.27 -9.14
CA LYS A 194 -16.40 9.26 -8.70
C LYS A 194 -15.70 8.09 -8.00
N GLU A 195 -14.56 7.63 -8.52
CA GLU A 195 -13.75 6.60 -7.89
C GLU A 195 -13.17 7.06 -6.56
N GLY A 196 -12.62 8.29 -6.54
CA GLY A 196 -12.27 9.10 -5.38
C GLY A 196 -13.26 8.95 -4.23
N LEU A 197 -14.48 9.42 -4.48
CA LEU A 197 -15.58 9.42 -3.52
C LEU A 197 -15.98 8.00 -3.08
N ARG A 198 -16.00 7.02 -3.99
CA ARG A 198 -16.36 5.63 -3.64
C ARG A 198 -15.39 5.01 -2.64
N PHE A 199 -14.10 5.24 -2.83
CA PHE A 199 -13.10 4.71 -1.91
C PHE A 199 -13.16 5.42 -0.55
N GLN A 200 -13.38 6.74 -0.53
CA GLN A 200 -13.61 7.47 0.71
C GLN A 200 -14.81 6.91 1.47
N ILE A 201 -15.93 6.66 0.79
CA ILE A 201 -17.12 6.00 1.39
C ILE A 201 -16.73 4.65 1.99
N MET A 202 -16.04 3.79 1.24
CA MET A 202 -15.61 2.48 1.74
C MET A 202 -14.74 2.57 3.00
N PHE A 203 -13.87 3.58 3.09
CA PHE A 203 -13.06 3.83 4.28
C PHE A 203 -13.90 4.25 5.48
N LEU A 204 -14.86 5.17 5.28
CA LEU A 204 -15.78 5.61 6.33
C LEU A 204 -16.66 4.45 6.82
N GLU A 205 -17.17 3.61 5.91
CA GLU A 205 -17.95 2.41 6.25
C GLU A 205 -17.14 1.41 7.09
N ASN A 206 -15.85 1.21 6.80
CA ASN A 206 -14.97 0.38 7.63
C ASN A 206 -14.75 1.00 9.03
N ASN A 207 -14.67 2.33 9.13
CA ASN A 207 -14.55 3.00 10.43
C ASN A 207 -15.83 2.87 11.26
N ILE A 208 -17.01 2.94 10.63
CA ILE A 208 -18.29 2.65 11.28
C ILE A 208 -18.28 1.22 11.81
N ALA A 209 -17.97 0.22 10.98
CA ALA A 209 -17.93 -1.18 11.40
C ALA A 209 -16.99 -1.45 12.58
N LYS A 210 -15.82 -0.78 12.62
CA LYS A 210 -14.90 -0.86 13.77
C LYS A 210 -15.49 -0.25 15.04
N LYS A 211 -16.19 0.88 14.93
CA LYS A 211 -16.86 1.54 16.05
C LYS A 211 -18.03 0.70 16.56
N ASP A 212 -18.83 0.11 15.68
CA ASP A 212 -19.91 -0.82 16.05
C ASP A 212 -19.38 -2.02 16.83
N MET A 213 -18.27 -2.61 16.38
CA MET A 213 -17.63 -3.72 17.11
C MET A 213 -17.15 -3.27 18.51
N GLN A 214 -16.66 -2.04 18.66
CA GLN A 214 -16.28 -1.50 19.97
C GLN A 214 -17.50 -1.25 20.86
N ILE A 215 -18.59 -0.73 20.32
CA ILE A 215 -19.86 -0.55 21.04
C ILE A 215 -20.35 -1.90 21.54
N LYS A 216 -20.39 -2.93 20.68
CA LYS A 216 -20.80 -4.28 21.07
C LYS A 216 -19.99 -4.83 22.23
N LYS A 217 -18.66 -4.67 22.19
CA LYS A 217 -17.78 -5.09 23.30
C LYS A 217 -18.04 -4.32 24.60
N LEU A 218 -18.38 -3.04 24.53
CA LEU A 218 -18.72 -2.23 25.70
C LEU A 218 -20.08 -2.65 26.28
N GLU A 219 -21.05 -3.01 25.44
CA GLU A 219 -22.34 -3.54 25.88
C GLU A 219 -22.20 -4.93 26.53
N GLU A 220 -21.42 -5.83 25.94
CA GLU A 220 -21.09 -7.12 26.56
C GLU A 220 -20.42 -6.94 27.94
N LYS A 221 -19.50 -5.98 28.06
CA LYS A 221 -18.89 -5.64 29.36
C LYS A 221 -19.90 -5.12 30.38
N LYS A 222 -20.82 -4.24 29.97
CA LYS A 222 -21.89 -3.75 30.85
C LYS A 222 -22.77 -4.90 31.34
N GLN A 223 -23.10 -5.86 30.47
CA GLN A 223 -23.87 -7.04 30.87
C GLN A 223 -23.12 -7.87 31.92
N ILE A 224 -21.85 -8.17 31.71
CA ILE A 224 -21.02 -8.91 32.68
C ILE A 224 -20.94 -8.17 34.02
N ILE A 225 -20.82 -6.83 33.99
CA ILE A 225 -20.82 -6.02 35.21
C ILE A 225 -22.18 -6.12 35.93
N HIS A 226 -23.29 -6.06 35.21
CA HIS A 226 -24.62 -6.22 35.81
C HIS A 226 -24.83 -7.60 36.45
N GLU A 227 -24.37 -8.67 35.80
CA GLU A 227 -24.40 -10.03 36.39
C GLU A 227 -23.57 -10.07 37.68
N LYS A 228 -22.36 -9.49 37.67
CA LYS A 228 -21.51 -9.40 38.87
C LYS A 228 -22.17 -8.59 39.99
N GLN A 229 -22.83 -7.48 39.67
CA GLN A 229 -23.57 -6.67 40.66
C GLN A 229 -24.70 -7.48 41.29
N GLN A 230 -25.44 -8.27 40.51
CA GLN A 230 -26.48 -9.15 41.03
C GLN A 230 -25.92 -10.21 41.98
N ASP A 231 -24.81 -10.86 41.61
CA ASP A 231 -24.14 -11.85 42.46
C ASP A 231 -23.65 -11.23 43.78
N LEU A 232 -23.07 -10.03 43.70
CA LEU A 232 -22.62 -9.27 44.87
C LEU A 232 -23.78 -8.91 45.80
N GLU A 233 -24.89 -8.40 45.27
CA GLU A 233 -26.08 -8.08 46.07
C GLU A 233 -26.70 -9.33 46.69
N ALA A 234 -26.78 -10.44 45.95
CA ALA A 234 -27.29 -11.71 46.48
C ALA A 234 -26.42 -12.24 47.62
N SER A 235 -25.09 -12.06 47.54
CA SER A 235 -24.15 -12.49 48.57
C SER A 235 -24.24 -11.69 49.87
N LYS A 236 -24.74 -10.45 49.81
CA LYS A 236 -24.75 -9.47 50.91
C LYS A 236 -25.51 -9.95 52.14
N THR A 237 -26.57 -10.73 51.95
CA THR A 237 -27.45 -11.26 53.02
C THR A 237 -26.75 -12.23 53.97
N HIS A 238 -25.62 -12.82 53.56
CA HIS A 238 -24.88 -13.81 54.32
C HIS A 238 -23.53 -13.28 54.85
N LYS A 239 -23.35 -11.96 54.85
CA LYS A 239 -22.07 -11.29 55.12
C LYS A 239 -22.11 -10.44 56.38
N THR A 240 -20.94 -10.23 56.99
CA THR A 240 -20.80 -9.32 58.13
C THR A 240 -21.05 -7.86 57.73
N PRO A 241 -21.39 -6.96 58.67
CA PRO A 241 -21.63 -5.55 58.35
C PRO A 241 -20.46 -4.85 57.62
N GLU A 242 -19.23 -5.19 57.99
CA GLU A 242 -18.02 -4.67 57.33
C GLU A 242 -17.92 -5.17 55.88
N GLU A 243 -18.11 -6.48 55.65
CA GLU A 243 -18.13 -7.05 54.30
C GLU A 243 -19.28 -6.48 53.45
N GLN A 244 -20.46 -6.24 54.02
CA GLN A 244 -21.59 -5.60 53.32
C GLN A 244 -21.26 -4.18 52.88
N THR A 245 -20.49 -3.45 53.69
CA THR A 245 -20.01 -2.11 53.36
C THR A 245 -19.01 -2.17 52.20
N ASN A 246 -18.06 -3.11 52.24
CA ASN A 246 -17.10 -3.33 51.14
C ASN A 246 -17.79 -3.72 49.83
N ILE A 247 -18.79 -4.61 49.89
CA ILE A 247 -19.62 -4.98 48.73
C ILE A 247 -20.32 -3.74 48.15
N THR A 248 -20.85 -2.86 49.00
CA THR A 248 -21.51 -1.63 48.54
C THR A 248 -20.53 -0.70 47.81
N TYR A 249 -19.30 -0.56 48.31
CA TYR A 249 -18.26 0.20 47.59
C TYR A 249 -17.87 -0.44 46.26
N GLU A 250 -17.78 -1.78 46.21
CA GLU A 250 -17.49 -2.48 44.95
C GLU A 250 -18.60 -2.27 43.92
N ILE A 251 -19.87 -2.36 44.32
CA ILE A 251 -21.01 -2.09 43.45
C ILE A 251 -20.99 -0.66 42.92
N HIS A 252 -20.69 0.32 43.76
CA HIS A 252 -20.56 1.72 43.33
C HIS A 252 -19.45 1.89 42.28
N SER A 253 -18.28 1.28 42.49
CA SER A 253 -17.18 1.32 41.52
C SER A 253 -17.56 0.67 40.17
N LEU A 254 -18.38 -0.40 40.22
CA LEU A 254 -18.95 -1.02 39.04
C LEU A 254 -19.97 -0.11 38.33
N ASP A 255 -20.78 0.64 39.08
CA ASP A 255 -21.70 1.65 38.51
C ASP A 255 -20.96 2.78 37.81
N ASP A 256 -19.87 3.27 38.41
CA ASP A 256 -18.98 4.26 37.79
C ASP A 256 -18.44 3.73 36.45
N THR A 257 -17.99 2.47 36.43
CA THR A 257 -17.51 1.80 35.20
C THR A 257 -18.62 1.68 34.15
N ILE A 258 -19.86 1.38 34.54
CA ILE A 258 -21.00 1.35 33.62
C ILE A 258 -21.26 2.74 33.03
N ASN A 259 -21.19 3.80 33.84
CA ASN A 259 -21.41 5.16 33.39
C ASN A 259 -20.33 5.64 32.41
N ASP A 260 -19.07 5.28 32.66
CA ASP A 260 -17.96 5.53 31.73
C ASP A 260 -18.15 4.78 30.40
N ASN A 261 -18.59 3.52 30.46
CA ASN A 261 -18.91 2.74 29.27
C ASN A 261 -20.08 3.36 28.48
N LYS A 262 -21.15 3.81 29.15
CA LYS A 262 -22.29 4.51 28.51
C LYS A 262 -21.85 5.79 27.81
N SER A 263 -21.01 6.59 28.46
CA SER A 263 -20.46 7.82 27.88
C SER A 263 -19.60 7.52 26.66
N SER A 264 -18.77 6.47 26.72
CA SER A 264 -17.96 6.00 25.61
C SER A 264 -18.79 5.49 24.42
N ILE A 265 -19.90 4.79 24.68
CA ILE A 265 -20.84 4.33 23.65
C ILE A 265 -21.50 5.54 22.98
N SER A 266 -22.06 6.46 23.77
CA SER A 266 -22.73 7.67 23.25
C SER A 266 -21.81 8.50 22.36
N SER A 267 -20.54 8.66 22.77
CA SER A 267 -19.51 9.33 21.95
C SER A 267 -19.27 8.60 20.62
N LYS A 268 -19.19 7.26 20.63
CA LYS A 268 -18.99 6.46 19.40
C LYS A 268 -20.20 6.53 18.47
N GLU A 269 -21.42 6.49 19.00
CA GLU A 269 -22.66 6.64 18.24
C GLU A 269 -22.76 8.01 17.57
N ALA A 270 -22.44 9.09 18.29
CA ALA A 270 -22.38 10.43 17.71
C ALA A 270 -21.35 10.53 16.58
N ASN A 271 -20.19 9.88 16.74
CA ASN A 271 -19.20 9.78 15.67
C ASN A 271 -19.71 8.98 14.46
N ILE A 272 -20.44 7.88 14.67
CA ILE A 272 -21.04 7.10 13.57
C ILE A 272 -22.02 7.96 12.79
N ALA A 273 -22.93 8.67 13.46
CA ALA A 273 -23.90 9.55 12.81
C ALA A 273 -23.22 10.64 11.95
N ALA A 274 -22.11 11.22 12.44
CA ALA A 274 -21.33 12.19 11.68
C ALA A 274 -20.66 11.57 10.43
N LEU A 275 -20.18 10.33 10.52
CA LEU A 275 -19.62 9.60 9.37
C LEU A 275 -20.69 9.24 8.35
N GLU A 276 -21.89 8.86 8.79
CA GLU A 276 -23.03 8.54 7.92
C GLU A 276 -23.50 9.76 7.11
N GLU A 277 -23.56 10.94 7.72
CA GLU A 277 -23.88 12.18 7.00
C GLU A 277 -22.80 12.54 5.97
N GLN A 278 -21.51 12.32 6.27
CA GLN A 278 -20.44 12.47 5.27
C GLN A 278 -20.62 11.50 4.09
N ILE A 279 -20.91 10.23 4.37
CA ILE A 279 -21.18 9.22 3.33
C ILE A 279 -22.36 9.65 2.45
N LYS A 280 -23.44 10.15 3.05
CA LYS A 280 -24.63 10.63 2.34
C LYS A 280 -24.30 11.82 1.44
N ALA A 281 -23.53 12.79 1.93
CA ALA A 281 -23.06 13.92 1.12
C ALA A 281 -22.24 13.44 -0.09
N MET A 282 -21.30 12.51 0.10
CA MET A 282 -20.49 11.94 -0.98
C MET A 282 -21.34 11.14 -1.98
N LYS A 283 -22.36 10.39 -1.52
CA LYS A 283 -23.30 9.67 -2.40
C LYS A 283 -24.11 10.64 -3.26
N ASN A 284 -24.56 11.76 -2.69
CA ASN A 284 -25.25 12.83 -3.45
C ASN A 284 -24.31 13.48 -4.49
N GLN A 285 -23.05 13.72 -4.14
CA GLN A 285 -22.05 14.20 -5.09
C GLN A 285 -21.88 13.21 -6.25
N ILE A 286 -21.72 11.92 -5.97
CA ILE A 286 -21.64 10.90 -7.03
C ILE A 286 -22.86 10.94 -7.95
N GLN A 287 -24.07 11.11 -7.40
CA GLN A 287 -25.30 11.18 -8.18
C GLN A 287 -25.31 12.41 -9.10
N SER A 288 -24.93 13.59 -8.60
CA SER A 288 -24.81 14.80 -9.41
C SER A 288 -23.78 14.67 -10.55
N LEU A 289 -22.66 13.98 -10.31
CA LEU A 289 -21.64 13.71 -11.33
C LEU A 289 -22.17 12.79 -12.43
N ILE A 290 -23.06 11.85 -12.10
CA ILE A 290 -23.71 10.97 -13.08
C ILE A 290 -24.70 11.77 -13.93
N GLU A 291 -25.39 12.75 -13.36
CA GLU A 291 -26.35 13.59 -14.08
C GLU A 291 -25.68 14.59 -15.03
N ILE A 292 -24.55 15.18 -14.62
CA ILE A 292 -23.76 16.10 -15.46
C ILE A 292 -23.02 15.36 -16.58
N GLY A 293 -22.64 14.09 -16.35
CA GLY A 293 -21.92 13.27 -17.33
C GLY A 293 -22.80 12.55 -18.37
N LYS A 294 -24.13 12.75 -18.32
CA LYS A 294 -25.09 12.29 -19.34
C LYS A 294 -25.32 13.39 -20.38
#